data_AF-A0A953H918-F1
#
_entry.id   AF-A0A953H918-F1
#
_cell.length_a   1.000
_cell.length_b   1.000
_cell.length_c   1.000
_cell.angle_alpha   90.00
_cell.angle_beta   90.00
_cell.angle_gamma   90.00
#
_symmetry.space_group_name_H-M   'P 1'
#
loop_
_entity.id
_entity.type
_entity.pdbx_description
1 polymer ?
#
loop_
_entity_poly.entity_id
_entity_poly.type
_entity_poly.pdbx_seq_one_letter_code
_entity_poly.pdbx_strand_id
1 'polypeptide(L)'
;MDRFWSCLAVGLAVVFFAHTASAQTPLPSSVTVKEGAAGKKKVTFTFEPGPAAKKVCITGTFNEWNGTKDEMTKGADGKWSTTFELPDGAYEYKFVVDGTDWRYDPKNPDSVDDKYGSRNSVVRVGTGAPVAPAGLTGSVSSKPISWETDMAVAQQKAAAKKQKLLLFFVSPGGENSKMIENAILGDSRVVAAVEANYVAVKLDTTKYNELARQLGVFRSGVILLYNSDGSPIKKVERVATVDQFLKDL
;
A
#
# COMPACT_ATOMS: atom_id res chain seq x y z
N MET A 1 -52.91 -64.52 -36.36
CA MET A 1 -52.55 -63.67 -37.51
C MET A 1 -53.17 -62.32 -37.23
N ASP A 2 -52.44 -61.42 -36.57
CA ASP A 2 -52.78 -60.01 -36.44
C ASP A 2 -51.48 -59.25 -36.16
N ARG A 3 -51.13 -58.35 -37.08
CA ARG A 3 -49.93 -57.52 -37.10
C ARG A 3 -50.24 -56.22 -36.38
N PHE A 4 -49.33 -55.64 -35.59
CA PHE A 4 -49.18 -54.18 -35.52
C PHE A 4 -47.76 -53.77 -35.10
N TRP A 5 -47.41 -52.55 -35.52
CA TRP A 5 -46.10 -51.97 -35.85
C TRP A 5 -45.06 -51.70 -34.75
N SER A 6 -43.84 -51.50 -35.24
CA SER A 6 -42.66 -50.83 -34.65
C SER A 6 -42.92 -49.50 -33.94
N CYS A 7 -42.14 -49.23 -32.90
CA CYS A 7 -41.70 -47.88 -32.53
C CYS A 7 -40.22 -47.91 -32.13
N LEU A 8 -39.35 -47.38 -32.99
CA LEU A 8 -38.00 -46.94 -32.61
C LEU A 8 -38.14 -45.62 -31.86
N ALA A 9 -37.78 -45.59 -30.58
CA ALA A 9 -37.60 -44.35 -29.83
C ALA A 9 -36.12 -43.99 -29.81
N VAL A 10 -35.74 -42.93 -30.53
CA VAL A 10 -34.43 -42.30 -30.42
C VAL A 10 -34.44 -41.44 -29.15
N GLY A 11 -33.77 -41.91 -28.10
CA GLY A 11 -33.58 -41.14 -26.86
C GLY A 11 -32.57 -40.01 -27.06
N LEU A 12 -33.04 -38.77 -27.08
CA LEU A 12 -32.19 -37.58 -27.09
C LEU A 12 -31.67 -37.36 -25.66
N ALA A 13 -30.39 -37.63 -25.41
CA ALA A 13 -29.75 -37.32 -24.14
C ALA A 13 -29.54 -35.80 -24.03
N VAL A 14 -30.38 -35.13 -23.24
CA VAL A 14 -30.17 -33.74 -22.84
C VAL A 14 -29.06 -33.72 -21.78
N VAL A 15 -27.86 -33.31 -22.19
CA VAL A 15 -26.75 -33.07 -21.26
C VAL A 15 -27.00 -31.72 -20.60
N PHE A 16 -27.52 -31.74 -19.36
CA PHE A 16 -27.55 -30.57 -18.50
C PHE A 16 -26.12 -30.28 -18.01
N PHE A 17 -25.44 -29.33 -18.65
CA PHE A 17 -24.29 -28.69 -18.03
C PHE A 17 -24.81 -27.79 -16.90
N ALA A 18 -24.79 -28.32 -15.68
CA ALA A 18 -24.93 -27.51 -14.48
C ALA A 18 -23.77 -26.49 -14.48
N HIS A 19 -24.07 -25.24 -14.84
CA HIS A 19 -23.16 -24.13 -14.59
C HIS A 19 -23.11 -23.94 -13.08
N THR A 20 -22.01 -24.34 -12.46
CA THR A 20 -21.67 -23.92 -11.11
C THR A 20 -21.55 -22.40 -11.13
N ALA A 21 -22.57 -21.70 -10.63
CA ALA A 21 -22.47 -20.30 -10.32
C ALA A 21 -21.36 -20.13 -9.27
N SER A 22 -20.25 -19.49 -9.66
CA SER A 22 -19.19 -19.12 -8.73
C SER A 22 -19.80 -18.20 -7.66
N ALA A 23 -19.89 -18.68 -6.42
CA ALA A 23 -20.32 -17.85 -5.30
C ALA A 23 -19.35 -16.68 -5.16
N GLN A 24 -19.80 -15.46 -5.43
CA GLN A 24 -19.04 -14.25 -5.12
C GLN A 24 -18.89 -14.18 -3.60
N THR A 25 -17.67 -13.91 -3.13
CA THR A 25 -17.44 -13.57 -1.73
C THR A 25 -18.35 -12.39 -1.37
N PRO A 26 -19.17 -12.49 -0.31
CA PRO A 26 -20.03 -11.37 0.08
C PRO A 26 -19.18 -10.14 0.41
N LEU A 27 -19.68 -8.96 0.01
CA LEU A 27 -19.00 -7.70 0.32
C LEU A 27 -18.88 -7.52 1.84
N PRO A 28 -17.76 -6.99 2.34
CA PRO A 28 -17.60 -6.71 3.75
C PRO A 28 -18.54 -5.57 4.19
N SER A 29 -18.90 -5.53 5.47
CA SER A 29 -19.81 -4.50 6.01
C SER A 29 -19.26 -3.05 5.92
N SER A 30 -17.97 -2.91 5.71
CA SER A 30 -17.27 -1.64 5.47
C SER A 30 -17.37 -1.14 4.03
N VAL A 31 -17.92 -1.94 3.10
CA VAL A 31 -18.02 -1.59 1.68
C VAL A 31 -19.45 -1.70 1.19
N THR A 32 -19.91 -0.67 0.50
CA THR A 32 -21.17 -0.74 -0.26
C THR A 32 -20.91 -0.50 -1.74
N VAL A 33 -21.59 -1.24 -2.60
CA VAL A 33 -21.48 -1.13 -4.05
C VAL A 33 -22.86 -0.82 -4.62
N LYS A 34 -22.95 0.24 -5.41
CA LYS A 34 -24.16 0.64 -6.15
C LYS A 34 -23.83 0.81 -7.63
N GLU A 35 -24.84 0.77 -8.49
CA GLU A 35 -24.64 1.14 -9.90
C GLU A 35 -24.12 2.58 -10.02
N GLY A 36 -23.12 2.75 -10.88
CA GLY A 36 -22.49 4.05 -11.17
C GLY A 36 -22.78 4.51 -12.59
N ALA A 37 -21.92 5.38 -13.11
CA ALA A 37 -21.89 5.68 -14.54
C ALA A 37 -21.71 4.41 -15.40
N ALA A 38 -22.08 4.47 -16.68
CA ALA A 38 -22.03 3.33 -17.59
C ALA A 38 -20.67 2.59 -17.53
N GLY A 39 -20.71 1.31 -17.17
CA GLY A 39 -19.52 0.45 -17.04
C GLY A 39 -18.74 0.60 -15.73
N LYS A 40 -19.26 1.32 -14.73
CA LYS A 40 -18.65 1.49 -13.41
C LYS A 40 -19.66 1.29 -12.28
N LYS A 41 -19.14 0.99 -11.09
CA LYS A 41 -19.88 0.93 -9.84
C LYS A 41 -19.45 2.04 -8.90
N LYS A 42 -20.40 2.60 -8.16
CA LYS A 42 -20.15 3.49 -7.03
C LYS A 42 -19.80 2.64 -5.81
N VAL A 43 -18.53 2.64 -5.43
CA VAL A 43 -18.00 1.86 -4.32
C VAL A 43 -17.70 2.80 -3.17
N THR A 44 -18.47 2.68 -2.10
CA THR A 44 -18.28 3.47 -0.87
C THR A 44 -17.53 2.62 0.15
N PHE A 45 -16.40 3.13 0.63
CA PHE A 45 -15.62 2.54 1.71
C PHE A 45 -15.92 3.28 3.01
N THR A 46 -16.02 2.54 4.11
CA THR A 46 -16.29 3.05 5.46
C THR A 46 -15.26 2.52 6.46
N PHE A 47 -14.74 3.39 7.33
CA PHE A 47 -13.73 3.05 8.31
C PHE A 47 -13.95 3.70 9.68
N GLU A 48 -13.59 3.00 10.74
CA GLU A 48 -13.73 3.44 12.14
C GLU A 48 -12.35 3.40 12.83
N PRO A 49 -11.54 4.47 12.72
CA PRO A 49 -10.17 4.51 13.25
C PRO A 49 -10.08 4.69 14.78
N GLY A 50 -11.21 4.99 15.44
CA GLY A 50 -11.28 5.42 16.84
C GLY A 50 -11.39 6.94 17.00
N PRO A 51 -11.69 7.44 18.21
CA PRO A 51 -12.07 8.83 18.45
C PRO A 51 -10.92 9.83 18.28
N ALA A 52 -9.67 9.40 18.44
CA ALA A 52 -8.48 10.25 18.39
C ALA A 52 -8.05 10.64 16.95
N ALA A 53 -8.57 9.96 15.93
CA ALA A 53 -8.20 10.20 14.54
C ALA A 53 -8.64 11.61 14.09
N LYS A 54 -7.70 12.37 13.53
CA LYS A 54 -7.92 13.73 13.03
C LYS A 54 -8.08 13.75 11.51
N LYS A 55 -7.44 12.81 10.82
CA LYS A 55 -7.48 12.67 9.37
C LYS A 55 -7.45 11.19 8.99
N VAL A 56 -8.25 10.81 8.01
CA VAL A 56 -8.20 9.46 7.42
C VAL A 56 -8.18 9.60 5.91
N CYS A 57 -7.22 8.94 5.28
CA CYS A 57 -7.20 8.74 3.83
C CYS A 57 -7.39 7.26 3.50
N ILE A 58 -7.89 6.96 2.32
CA ILE A 58 -7.86 5.60 1.76
C ILE A 58 -6.81 5.54 0.65
N THR A 59 -6.20 4.37 0.50
CA THR A 59 -5.15 4.11 -0.48
C THR A 59 -5.28 2.70 -1.02
N GLY A 60 -4.94 2.50 -2.29
CA GLY A 60 -5.11 1.21 -2.96
C GLY A 60 -4.70 1.24 -4.43
N THR A 61 -4.95 0.14 -5.13
CA THR A 61 -4.58 0.02 -6.56
C THR A 61 -5.29 1.05 -7.44
N PHE A 62 -6.50 1.50 -7.07
CA PHE A 62 -7.28 2.50 -7.79
C PHE A 62 -6.73 3.94 -7.66
N ASN A 63 -5.80 4.19 -6.73
CA ASN A 63 -5.17 5.50 -6.56
C ASN A 63 -3.64 5.42 -6.47
N GLU A 64 -3.06 4.35 -7.03
CA GLU A 64 -1.61 4.12 -7.09
C GLU A 64 -0.96 4.14 -5.70
N TRP A 65 -1.67 3.65 -4.68
CA TRP A 65 -1.23 3.61 -3.30
C TRP A 65 -0.88 4.99 -2.70
N ASN A 66 -1.47 6.07 -3.19
CA ASN A 66 -1.29 7.40 -2.62
C ASN A 66 -2.07 7.58 -1.30
N GLY A 67 -1.37 7.48 -0.17
CA GLY A 67 -1.90 7.60 1.18
C GLY A 67 -2.43 8.97 1.60
N THR A 68 -2.41 9.98 0.72
CA THR A 68 -2.84 11.35 1.06
C THR A 68 -3.83 11.98 0.08
N LYS A 69 -4.00 11.38 -1.10
CA LYS A 69 -4.81 11.91 -2.19
C LYS A 69 -6.30 11.88 -1.86
N ASP A 70 -6.77 10.76 -1.33
CA ASP A 70 -8.19 10.51 -1.16
C ASP A 70 -8.56 10.53 0.32
N GLU A 71 -8.74 11.74 0.85
CA GLU A 71 -9.22 11.97 2.21
C GLU A 71 -10.69 11.56 2.36
N MET A 72 -11.00 10.88 3.46
CA MET A 72 -12.34 10.42 3.80
C MET A 72 -13.08 11.50 4.60
N THR A 73 -14.41 11.53 4.47
CA THR A 73 -15.26 12.44 5.23
C THR A 73 -15.70 11.79 6.55
N LYS A 74 -15.48 12.48 7.68
CA LYS A 74 -15.96 12.05 9.00
C LYS A 74 -17.46 12.34 9.17
N GLY A 75 -18.25 11.30 9.38
CA GLY A 75 -19.66 11.37 9.76
C GLY A 75 -19.86 11.67 11.24
N ALA A 76 -21.07 12.11 11.60
CA ALA A 76 -21.46 12.38 12.98
C ALA A 76 -21.45 11.14 13.88
N ASP A 77 -21.57 9.95 13.29
CA ASP A 77 -21.48 8.64 13.95
C ASP A 77 -20.03 8.21 14.22
N GLY A 78 -19.04 9.04 13.86
CA GLY A 78 -17.61 8.76 14.03
C GLY A 78 -17.00 7.89 12.94
N LYS A 79 -17.81 7.47 11.94
CA LYS A 79 -17.32 6.71 10.79
C LYS A 79 -16.77 7.64 9.73
N TRP A 80 -15.75 7.17 9.02
CA TRP A 80 -15.15 7.88 7.90
C TRP A 80 -15.56 7.20 6.61
N SER A 81 -15.95 7.96 5.59
CA SER A 81 -16.36 7.38 4.30
C SER A 81 -15.85 8.16 3.09
N THR A 82 -15.66 7.45 1.99
CA THR A 82 -15.44 8.04 0.66
C THR A 82 -15.98 7.11 -0.42
N THR A 83 -16.27 7.65 -1.61
CA THR A 83 -16.87 6.89 -2.71
C THR A 83 -16.08 7.08 -4.01
N PHE A 84 -15.82 5.97 -4.70
CA PHE A 84 -15.17 5.95 -6.00
C PHE A 84 -16.09 5.37 -7.07
N GLU A 85 -15.90 5.80 -8.32
CA GLU A 85 -16.46 5.09 -9.47
C GLU A 85 -15.41 4.12 -10.04
N LEU A 86 -15.55 2.84 -9.70
CA LEU A 86 -14.62 1.79 -10.08
C LEU A 86 -15.25 0.88 -11.14
N PRO A 87 -14.52 0.52 -12.20
CA PRO A 87 -14.90 -0.60 -13.05
C PRO A 87 -15.03 -1.91 -12.26
N ASP A 88 -15.57 -2.93 -12.92
CA ASP A 88 -15.52 -4.29 -12.39
C ASP A 88 -14.06 -4.77 -12.28
N GLY A 89 -13.69 -5.37 -11.14
CA GLY A 89 -12.31 -5.72 -10.85
C GLY A 89 -12.04 -6.07 -9.38
N ALA A 90 -10.81 -6.49 -9.10
CA ALA A 90 -10.30 -6.68 -7.75
C ALA A 90 -9.37 -5.54 -7.38
N TYR A 91 -9.58 -4.94 -6.20
CA TYR A 91 -8.83 -3.79 -5.73
C TYR A 91 -8.28 -4.07 -4.34
N GLU A 92 -6.96 -3.94 -4.20
CA GLU A 92 -6.30 -3.95 -2.89
C GLU A 92 -6.33 -2.55 -2.29
N TYR A 93 -6.51 -2.46 -0.97
CA TYR A 93 -6.59 -1.18 -0.26
C TYR A 93 -6.18 -1.26 1.22
N LYS A 94 -5.86 -0.08 1.78
CA LYS A 94 -5.68 0.23 3.20
C LYS A 94 -6.22 1.61 3.55
N PHE A 95 -6.34 1.90 4.83
CA PHE A 95 -6.62 3.22 5.38
C PHE A 95 -5.36 3.82 6.01
N VAL A 96 -5.16 5.13 5.88
CA VAL A 96 -4.04 5.87 6.47
C VAL A 96 -4.60 6.88 7.46
N VAL A 97 -4.40 6.61 8.75
CA VAL A 97 -4.82 7.46 9.86
C VAL A 97 -3.69 8.43 10.21
N ASP A 98 -4.02 9.72 10.27
CA ASP A 98 -3.14 10.83 10.61
C ASP A 98 -1.82 10.86 9.81
N GLY A 99 -1.86 10.30 8.59
CA GLY A 99 -0.75 10.27 7.63
C GLY A 99 0.37 9.27 7.94
N THR A 100 0.27 8.49 9.02
CA THR A 100 1.36 7.61 9.46
C THR A 100 0.93 6.20 9.86
N ASP A 101 -0.34 6.02 10.21
CA ASP A 101 -0.86 4.75 10.72
C ASP A 101 -1.68 4.03 9.63
N TRP A 102 -1.04 3.04 9.00
CA TRP A 102 -1.60 2.30 7.89
C TRP A 102 -2.31 1.05 8.40
N ARG A 103 -3.62 0.98 8.18
CA ARG A 103 -4.47 -0.08 8.70
C ARG A 103 -5.17 -0.78 7.55
N TYR A 104 -5.10 -2.11 7.53
CA TYR A 104 -6.04 -2.89 6.71
C TYR A 104 -7.45 -2.73 7.27
N ASP A 105 -8.45 -3.08 6.48
CA ASP A 105 -9.84 -3.04 6.90
C ASP A 105 -10.16 -4.21 7.83
N PRO A 106 -10.40 -3.98 9.14
CA PRO A 106 -10.67 -5.05 10.08
C PRO A 106 -12.04 -5.72 9.83
N LYS A 107 -12.92 -5.08 9.05
CA LYS A 107 -14.24 -5.62 8.69
C LYS A 107 -14.21 -6.36 7.36
N ASN A 108 -13.06 -6.43 6.69
CA ASN A 108 -12.90 -7.18 5.44
C ASN A 108 -12.04 -8.43 5.65
N PRO A 109 -12.64 -9.64 5.61
CA PRO A 109 -11.89 -10.89 5.75
C PRO A 109 -11.06 -11.23 4.51
N ASP A 110 -11.38 -10.69 3.34
CA ASP A 110 -10.61 -10.90 2.12
C ASP A 110 -9.37 -10.03 2.14
N SER A 111 -8.21 -10.68 2.11
CA SER A 111 -6.91 -10.01 2.20
C SER A 111 -5.84 -10.80 1.47
N VAL A 112 -4.80 -10.09 1.04
CA VAL A 112 -3.58 -10.66 0.47
C VAL A 112 -2.39 -10.22 1.29
N ASP A 113 -1.37 -11.08 1.37
CA ASP A 113 -0.09 -10.72 1.98
C ASP A 113 0.53 -9.56 1.19
N ASP A 114 0.93 -8.50 1.89
CA ASP A 114 1.50 -7.33 1.22
C ASP A 114 2.98 -7.47 0.90
N LYS A 115 3.58 -8.65 1.14
CA LYS A 115 5.01 -8.98 1.01
C LYS A 115 5.91 -8.24 2.01
N TYR A 116 5.33 -7.48 2.94
CA TYR A 116 6.04 -6.65 3.92
C TYR A 116 5.69 -7.02 5.36
N GLY A 117 5.07 -8.19 5.56
CA GLY A 117 4.72 -8.72 6.88
C GLY A 117 3.41 -8.14 7.45
N SER A 118 2.61 -7.49 6.61
CA SER A 118 1.22 -7.12 6.90
C SER A 118 0.32 -7.65 5.76
N ARG A 119 -0.91 -7.15 5.65
CA ARG A 119 -1.87 -7.55 4.63
C ARG A 119 -2.58 -6.35 4.03
N ASN A 120 -2.95 -6.44 2.76
CA ASN A 120 -3.88 -5.54 2.09
C ASN A 120 -5.28 -6.14 2.13
N SER A 121 -6.31 -5.33 2.38
CA SER A 121 -7.69 -5.77 2.21
C SER A 121 -8.02 -5.80 0.72
N VAL A 122 -8.85 -6.74 0.27
CA VAL A 122 -9.25 -6.83 -1.14
C VAL A 122 -10.75 -6.69 -1.27
N VAL A 123 -11.19 -5.80 -2.15
CA VAL A 123 -12.60 -5.70 -2.56
C VAL A 123 -12.74 -6.20 -4.00
N ARG A 124 -13.81 -6.96 -4.27
CA ARG A 124 -14.18 -7.38 -5.63
C ARG A 124 -15.45 -6.66 -6.04
N VAL A 125 -15.36 -5.92 -7.13
CA VAL A 125 -16.43 -5.12 -7.71
C VAL A 125 -16.93 -5.84 -8.96
N GLY A 126 -18.24 -6.10 -9.07
CA GLY A 126 -18.85 -6.76 -10.23
C GLY A 126 -18.85 -8.30 -10.22
N THR A 127 -19.57 -8.90 -11.18
CA THR A 127 -19.70 -10.36 -11.36
C THR A 127 -18.60 -10.91 -12.26
N GLY A 128 -17.77 -11.79 -11.72
CA GLY A 128 -16.81 -12.57 -12.51
C GLY A 128 -15.41 -11.98 -12.64
N ALA A 129 -15.03 -10.99 -11.82
CA ALA A 129 -13.67 -10.45 -11.83
C ALA A 129 -12.64 -11.54 -11.46
N PRO A 130 -11.82 -12.02 -12.42
CA PRO A 130 -10.64 -12.79 -12.06
C PRO A 130 -9.75 -11.87 -11.20
N VAL A 131 -8.98 -12.46 -10.28
CA VAL A 131 -7.82 -11.76 -9.72
C VAL A 131 -7.01 -11.29 -10.94
N ALA A 132 -6.97 -9.98 -11.20
CA ALA A 132 -6.07 -9.47 -12.21
C ALA A 132 -4.67 -9.95 -11.77
N PRO A 133 -3.93 -10.69 -12.61
CA PRO A 133 -2.56 -11.03 -12.26
C PRO A 133 -1.84 -9.72 -11.97
N ALA A 134 -1.23 -9.63 -10.79
CA ALA A 134 -0.39 -8.51 -10.39
C ALA A 134 0.62 -8.25 -11.51
N GLY A 135 0.40 -7.21 -12.31
CA GLY A 135 1.12 -7.10 -13.57
C GLY A 135 0.66 -5.96 -14.47
N LEU A 136 0.93 -4.73 -14.04
CA LEU A 136 1.49 -3.70 -14.93
C LEU A 136 2.66 -3.08 -14.16
N THR A 137 3.87 -3.61 -14.38
CA THR A 137 4.94 -2.96 -15.17
C THR A 137 5.46 -1.69 -14.48
N GLY A 138 6.64 -1.63 -13.85
CA GLY A 138 7.80 -2.51 -13.94
C GLY A 138 8.29 -2.98 -12.57
N SER A 139 8.47 -4.29 -12.45
CA SER A 139 9.60 -4.79 -11.66
C SER A 139 10.87 -4.40 -12.43
N VAL A 140 11.38 -3.21 -12.18
CA VAL A 140 12.83 -3.08 -12.21
C VAL A 140 13.26 -3.66 -10.88
N SER A 141 13.80 -4.87 -10.89
CA SER A 141 14.60 -5.38 -9.78
C SER A 141 15.81 -4.45 -9.62
N SER A 142 15.61 -3.28 -9.05
CA SER A 142 16.70 -2.39 -8.66
C SER A 142 17.26 -2.92 -7.35
N LYS A 143 18.57 -3.17 -7.36
CA LYS A 143 19.39 -3.41 -6.16
C LYS A 143 18.90 -2.51 -5.00
N PRO A 144 18.67 -3.03 -3.78
CA PRO A 144 18.25 -2.19 -2.67
C PRO A 144 19.30 -1.12 -2.34
N ILE A 145 18.89 -0.06 -1.63
CA ILE A 145 19.82 0.94 -1.10
C ILE A 145 20.93 0.25 -0.30
N SER A 146 22.16 0.67 -0.56
CA SER A 146 23.37 0.24 0.13
C SER A 146 23.43 0.93 1.49
N TRP A 147 22.81 0.30 2.49
CA TRP A 147 22.73 0.86 3.84
C TRP A 147 24.05 0.71 4.61
N GLU A 148 24.54 1.82 5.15
CA GLU A 148 25.45 1.81 6.29
C GLU A 148 24.64 1.61 7.58
N THR A 149 25.21 0.90 8.55
CA THR A 149 24.61 0.70 9.89
C THR A 149 25.39 1.39 10.99
N ASP A 150 26.49 2.05 10.62
CA ASP A 150 27.32 2.83 11.51
C ASP A 150 27.47 4.26 11.00
N MET A 151 27.12 5.21 11.85
CA MET A 151 27.08 6.62 11.50
C MET A 151 28.49 7.17 11.20
N ALA A 152 29.51 6.77 11.96
CA ALA A 152 30.87 7.25 11.73
C ALA A 152 31.42 6.75 10.38
N VAL A 153 31.13 5.49 10.03
CA VAL A 153 31.47 4.93 8.71
C VAL A 153 30.75 5.68 7.59
N ALA A 154 29.46 5.97 7.76
CA ALA A 154 28.68 6.72 6.78
C ALA A 154 29.25 8.13 6.54
N GLN A 155 29.61 8.85 7.60
CA GLN A 155 30.24 10.17 7.50
C GLN A 155 31.57 10.12 6.76
N GLN A 156 32.44 9.18 7.08
CA GLN A 156 33.72 9.03 6.40
C GLN A 156 33.54 8.75 4.91
N LYS A 157 32.59 7.87 4.56
CA LYS A 157 32.26 7.56 3.16
C LYS A 157 31.68 8.78 2.44
N ALA A 158 30.77 9.51 3.06
CA ALA A 158 30.17 10.72 2.50
C ALA A 158 31.21 11.81 2.24
N ALA A 159 32.13 12.04 3.19
CA ALA A 159 33.21 13.00 3.04
C ALA A 159 34.19 12.60 1.94
N ALA A 160 34.61 11.32 1.90
CA ALA A 160 35.54 10.80 0.89
C ALA A 160 34.97 10.90 -0.54
N LYS A 161 33.67 10.63 -0.70
CA LYS A 161 32.98 10.67 -1.99
C LYS A 161 32.36 12.03 -2.33
N LYS A 162 32.41 13.01 -1.41
CA LYS A 162 31.67 14.28 -1.48
C LYS A 162 30.18 14.09 -1.78
N GLN A 163 29.59 13.03 -1.22
CA GLN A 163 28.18 12.71 -1.36
C GLN A 163 27.39 13.21 -0.15
N LYS A 164 26.12 13.55 -0.35
CA LYS A 164 25.19 13.91 0.73
C LYS A 164 24.95 12.72 1.66
N LEU A 165 24.36 12.97 2.82
CA LEU A 165 23.97 11.94 3.79
C LEU A 165 22.45 11.83 3.87
N LEU A 166 21.94 10.59 3.87
CA LEU A 166 20.54 10.27 4.16
C LEU A 166 20.51 9.43 5.43
N LEU A 167 20.00 9.98 6.52
CA LEU A 167 19.86 9.31 7.81
C LEU A 167 18.42 8.84 7.95
N PHE A 168 18.20 7.53 8.03
CA PHE A 168 16.90 6.95 8.26
C PHE A 168 16.81 6.33 9.65
N PHE A 169 16.06 6.98 10.54
CA PHE A 169 15.86 6.50 11.91
C PHE A 169 14.76 5.43 11.97
N VAL A 170 15.12 4.24 12.41
CA VAL A 170 14.22 3.08 12.48
C VAL A 170 14.02 2.62 13.92
N SER A 171 12.85 2.03 14.19
CA SER A 171 12.64 1.24 15.41
C SER A 171 12.57 -0.23 15.00
N PRO A 172 13.34 -1.13 15.66
CA PRO A 172 13.24 -2.56 15.41
C PRO A 172 11.79 -3.05 15.56
N GLY A 173 11.30 -3.76 14.54
CA GLY A 173 9.92 -4.25 14.52
C GLY A 173 8.84 -3.18 14.27
N GLY A 174 9.20 -1.88 14.16
CA GLY A 174 8.24 -0.81 13.95
C GLY A 174 7.63 -0.81 12.54
N GLU A 175 6.31 -0.93 12.46
CA GLU A 175 5.56 -0.98 11.19
C GLU A 175 5.77 0.27 10.33
N ASN A 176 5.82 1.47 10.95
CA ASN A 176 6.09 2.72 10.23
C ASN A 176 7.48 2.74 9.57
N SER A 177 8.49 2.13 10.20
CA SER A 177 9.84 2.04 9.62
C SER A 177 9.88 1.08 8.44
N LYS A 178 9.24 -0.09 8.57
CA LYS A 178 9.14 -1.07 7.48
C LYS A 178 8.40 -0.49 6.28
N MET A 179 7.30 0.22 6.54
CA MET A 179 6.52 0.86 5.49
C MET A 179 7.34 1.89 4.70
N ILE A 180 8.00 2.84 5.37
CA ILE A 180 8.81 3.85 4.67
C ILE A 180 9.98 3.20 3.94
N GLU A 181 10.62 2.21 4.55
CA GLU A 181 11.71 1.48 3.91
C GLU A 181 11.27 0.82 2.60
N ASN A 182 10.10 0.19 2.60
CA ASN A 182 9.65 -0.62 1.46
C ASN A 182 8.89 0.21 0.42
N ALA A 183 7.94 1.04 0.86
CA ALA A 183 7.03 1.78 -0.02
C ALA A 183 7.65 3.07 -0.58
N ILE A 184 8.62 3.66 0.12
CA ILE A 184 9.28 4.91 -0.31
C ILE A 184 10.71 4.60 -0.74
N LEU A 185 11.52 4.12 0.20
CA LEU A 185 12.95 3.91 -0.02
C LEU A 185 13.24 2.68 -0.90
N GLY A 186 12.24 1.81 -1.10
CA GLY A 186 12.29 0.67 -2.01
C GLY A 186 11.81 0.98 -3.43
N ASP A 187 11.21 2.15 -3.70
CA ASP A 187 10.86 2.55 -5.06
C ASP A 187 12.14 2.72 -5.89
N SER A 188 12.21 2.07 -7.06
CA SER A 188 13.40 2.06 -7.90
C SER A 188 13.94 3.45 -8.29
N ARG A 189 13.06 4.46 -8.40
CA ARG A 189 13.45 5.85 -8.72
C ARG A 189 14.13 6.50 -7.52
N VAL A 190 13.62 6.23 -6.32
CA VAL A 190 14.21 6.70 -5.06
C VAL A 190 15.54 6.02 -4.82
N VAL A 191 15.59 4.70 -4.98
CA VAL A 191 16.83 3.92 -4.90
C VAL A 191 17.90 4.50 -5.83
N ALA A 192 17.56 4.74 -7.10
CA ALA A 192 18.49 5.32 -8.08
C ALA A 192 18.96 6.72 -7.66
N ALA A 193 18.05 7.59 -7.21
CA ALA A 193 18.39 8.93 -6.75
C ALA A 193 19.29 8.92 -5.50
N VAL A 194 19.02 8.02 -4.56
CA VAL A 194 19.81 7.83 -3.34
C VAL A 194 21.19 7.31 -3.67
N GLU A 195 21.31 6.20 -4.40
CA GLU A 195 22.63 5.60 -4.73
C GLU A 195 23.52 6.56 -5.56
N ALA A 196 22.92 7.43 -6.38
CA ALA A 196 23.65 8.41 -7.17
C ALA A 196 24.23 9.55 -6.31
N ASN A 197 23.50 10.02 -5.30
CA ASN A 197 23.79 11.31 -4.65
C ASN A 197 24.11 11.21 -3.15
N TYR A 198 23.75 10.10 -2.51
CA TYR A 198 23.74 9.96 -1.06
C TYR A 198 24.53 8.73 -0.59
N VAL A 199 25.17 8.88 0.56
CA VAL A 199 25.49 7.76 1.45
C VAL A 199 24.32 7.61 2.42
N ALA A 200 23.62 6.48 2.31
CA ALA A 200 22.46 6.18 3.14
C ALA A 200 22.86 5.42 4.40
N VAL A 201 22.38 5.85 5.56
CA VAL A 201 22.62 5.21 6.86
C VAL A 201 21.31 4.92 7.56
N LYS A 202 21.17 3.69 8.03
CA LYS A 202 20.02 3.24 8.82
C LYS A 202 20.39 3.22 10.30
N LEU A 203 19.68 3.99 11.10
CA LEU A 203 19.98 4.23 12.50
C LEU A 203 18.89 3.66 13.38
N ASP A 204 19.20 2.59 14.10
CA ASP A 204 18.33 2.03 15.12
C ASP A 204 18.19 3.02 16.29
N THR A 205 16.97 3.49 16.54
CA THR A 205 16.64 4.44 17.61
C THR A 205 16.91 3.91 19.02
N THR A 206 17.02 2.58 19.21
CA THR A 206 17.43 1.98 20.49
C THR A 206 18.94 2.12 20.73
N LYS A 207 19.75 2.01 19.67
CA LYS A 207 21.22 2.18 19.71
C LYS A 207 21.63 3.65 19.64
N TYR A 208 20.95 4.46 18.83
CA TYR A 208 21.27 5.85 18.53
C TYR A 208 20.30 6.83 19.20
N ASN A 209 19.78 6.52 20.40
CA ASN A 209 18.79 7.33 21.10
C ASN A 209 19.28 8.77 21.38
N GLU A 210 20.49 8.92 21.91
CA GLU A 210 21.05 10.24 22.21
C GLU A 210 21.19 11.11 20.96
N LEU A 211 21.72 10.53 19.88
CA LEU A 211 21.81 11.19 18.58
C LEU A 211 20.42 11.56 18.05
N ALA A 212 19.45 10.64 18.12
CA ALA A 212 18.08 10.92 17.71
C ALA A 212 17.50 12.12 18.48
N ARG A 213 17.70 12.19 19.80
CA ARG A 213 17.26 13.31 20.64
C ARG A 213 17.95 14.63 20.27
N GLN A 214 19.26 14.61 20.05
CA GLN A 214 20.02 15.79 19.62
C GLN A 214 19.52 16.34 18.29
N LEU A 215 19.12 15.46 17.37
CA LEU A 215 18.58 15.82 16.06
C LEU A 215 17.05 16.05 16.07
N GLY A 216 16.43 16.06 17.26
CA GLY A 216 14.99 16.26 17.44
C GLY A 216 14.12 15.15 16.85
N VAL A 217 14.64 13.94 16.68
CA VAL A 217 13.93 12.76 16.20
C VAL A 217 13.31 12.03 17.38
N PHE A 218 11.99 12.17 17.56
CA PHE A 218 11.24 11.59 18.67
C PHE A 218 10.34 10.41 18.28
N ARG A 219 10.41 9.97 17.03
CA ARG A 219 9.69 8.80 16.50
C ARG A 219 10.49 8.12 15.40
N SER A 220 10.18 6.85 15.16
CA SER A 220 10.78 6.10 14.05
C SER A 220 10.14 6.45 12.71
N GLY A 221 10.87 6.18 11.63
CA GLY A 221 10.45 6.50 10.27
C GLY A 221 10.70 7.96 9.89
N VAL A 222 11.69 8.61 10.52
CA VAL A 222 12.10 9.97 10.17
C VAL A 222 13.35 9.88 9.31
N ILE A 223 13.37 10.63 8.21
CA ILE A 223 14.53 10.75 7.31
C ILE A 223 15.11 12.15 7.47
N LEU A 224 16.43 12.24 7.66
CA LEU A 224 17.15 13.50 7.64
C LEU A 224 18.13 13.51 6.47
N LEU A 225 18.19 14.63 5.76
CA LEU A 225 19.09 14.87 4.65
C LEU A 225 20.14 15.90 5.08
N TYR A 226 21.40 15.60 4.80
CA TYR A 226 22.56 16.42 5.17
C TYR A 226 23.52 16.55 3.97
N ASN A 227 24.26 17.64 3.91
CA ASN A 227 25.37 17.78 2.97
C ASN A 227 26.55 16.89 3.40
N SER A 228 27.53 16.72 2.52
CA SER A 228 28.75 15.93 2.79
C SER A 228 29.60 16.50 3.93
N ASP A 229 29.44 17.78 4.27
CA ASP A 229 30.13 18.48 5.36
C ASP A 229 29.39 18.37 6.71
N GLY A 230 28.23 17.70 6.74
CA GLY A 230 27.42 17.55 7.94
C GLY A 230 26.45 18.71 8.21
N SER A 231 26.32 19.70 7.32
CA SER A 231 25.29 20.72 7.42
C SER A 231 23.89 20.17 7.06
N PRO A 232 22.82 20.53 7.80
CA PRO A 232 21.48 20.01 7.55
C PRO A 232 20.87 20.57 6.27
N ILE A 233 20.21 19.70 5.49
CA ILE A 233 19.42 20.07 4.31
C ILE A 233 17.93 20.07 4.65
N LYS A 234 17.39 18.93 5.10
CA LYS A 234 15.95 18.76 5.30
C LYS A 234 15.65 17.65 6.29
N LYS A 235 14.57 17.83 7.05
CA LYS A 235 13.98 16.82 7.94
C LYS A 235 12.63 16.40 7.37
N VAL A 236 12.51 15.13 6.99
CA VAL A 236 11.30 14.53 6.44
C VAL A 236 10.68 13.65 7.53
N GLU A 237 9.77 14.26 8.30
CA GLU A 237 9.07 13.56 9.37
C GLU A 237 7.84 12.81 8.85
N ARG A 238 7.24 13.30 7.76
CA ARG A 238 6.04 12.72 7.16
C ARG A 238 6.31 12.53 5.68
N VAL A 239 6.63 11.29 5.30
CA VAL A 239 6.68 10.94 3.89
C VAL A 239 5.27 10.59 3.45
N ALA A 240 4.68 11.43 2.61
CA ALA A 240 3.35 11.23 2.07
C ALA A 240 3.34 10.32 0.85
N THR A 241 4.30 10.51 -0.08
CA THR A 241 4.39 9.79 -1.36
C THR A 241 5.84 9.72 -1.86
N VAL A 242 6.09 8.82 -2.81
CA VAL A 242 7.38 8.71 -3.52
C VAL A 242 7.71 10.01 -4.26
N ASP A 243 6.78 10.59 -5.01
CA ASP A 243 7.07 11.80 -5.80
C ASP A 243 7.37 13.01 -4.92
N GLN A 244 6.72 13.11 -3.75
CA GLN A 244 7.06 14.15 -2.79
C GLN A 244 8.46 13.91 -2.22
N PHE A 245 8.82 12.67 -1.93
CA PHE A 245 10.15 12.34 -1.44
C PHE A 245 11.25 12.60 -2.49
N LEU A 246 10.98 12.31 -3.77
CA LEU A 246 11.90 12.61 -4.87
C LEU A 246 12.17 14.11 -5.02
N LYS A 247 11.21 14.98 -4.70
CA LYS A 247 11.41 16.44 -4.67
C LYS A 247 12.25 16.92 -3.48
N ASP A 248 12.38 16.08 -2.45
CA ASP A 248 13.10 16.41 -1.24
C ASP A 248 14.59 16.03 -1.32
N LEU A 249 14.97 15.11 -2.22
CA LEU A 249 16.36 14.69 -2.54
C LEU A 249 17.09 15.71 -3.44
#